data_AF-A0A194PV82-F1
#
_entry.id   AF-A0A194PV82-F1
#
_cell.length_a   1.000
_cell.length_b   1.000
_cell.length_c   1.000
_cell.angle_alpha   90.00
_cell.angle_beta   90.00
_cell.angle_gamma   90.00
#
_symmetry.space_group_name_H-M   'P 1'
#
loop_
_entity.id
_entity.type
_entity.pdbx_description
1 polymer ?
#
loop_
_entity_poly.entity_id
_entity_poly.type
_entity_poly.pdbx_seq_one_letter_code
_entity_poly.pdbx_strand_id
1 'polypeptide(L)'
;MKKSCKPAMLGRVWAASRRALSLEHSPPHQFACCQWQAGHKPSLYYLTYRWLVFLTVTSIAVASFACQRLPRLYKGPKVELNYFKWFIYFTNWGYLLIALQAALALAVVHRYRNEKSLNISCDDDEIQMPRRQKTPVLCRMYWLAHTVATDLAFVITLVYWTLVHDPRIHEINALNLLVHGGNSLVMLAELAVTAHPVRAAHALYGAGAGLAYGLFSALYWALGGTDRLGLPAIYPTLDWNKPGSAFGFVALCAVVMMFAHGVATCLAAVRARAAARLRPAAHDRLALPAH
;
A
#
# COMPACT_ATOMS: atom_id res chain seq x y z
N MET A 1 -25.44 22.40 -39.48
CA MET A 1 -25.59 21.31 -38.49
C MET A 1 -24.27 21.08 -37.76
N LYS A 2 -24.10 21.57 -36.51
CA LYS A 2 -22.93 21.25 -35.68
C LYS A 2 -23.09 19.84 -35.11
N LYS A 3 -22.48 18.82 -35.74
CA LYS A 3 -22.42 17.47 -35.17
C LYS A 3 -21.69 17.54 -33.83
N SER A 4 -22.36 17.11 -32.77
CA SER A 4 -21.86 17.14 -31.39
C SER A 4 -20.67 16.19 -31.24
N CYS A 5 -19.44 16.73 -31.30
CA CYS A 5 -18.19 15.99 -31.00
C CYS A 5 -17.98 15.72 -29.51
N LYS A 6 -18.76 16.38 -28.63
CA LYS A 6 -18.63 16.30 -27.17
C LYS A 6 -18.88 14.88 -26.58
N PRO A 7 -19.92 14.11 -26.96
CA PRO A 7 -20.17 12.79 -26.39
C PRO A 7 -19.09 11.76 -26.75
N ALA A 8 -18.48 11.85 -27.95
CA ALA A 8 -17.42 10.94 -28.37
C ALA A 8 -16.10 11.18 -27.59
N MET A 9 -15.78 12.44 -27.28
CA MET A 9 -14.62 12.77 -26.43
C MET A 9 -14.80 12.25 -25.00
N LEU A 10 -15.97 12.48 -24.39
CA LEU A 10 -16.28 12.00 -23.03
C LEU A 10 -16.15 10.48 -22.93
N GLY A 11 -16.66 9.73 -23.92
CA GLY A 11 -16.52 8.28 -23.97
C GLY A 11 -15.06 7.81 -24.06
N ARG A 12 -14.22 8.50 -24.84
CA ARG A 12 -12.78 8.20 -24.94
C ARG A 12 -12.03 8.49 -23.65
N VAL A 13 -12.28 9.64 -23.02
CA VAL A 13 -11.67 10.01 -21.74
C VAL A 13 -12.06 9.00 -20.66
N TRP A 14 -13.36 8.67 -20.56
CA TRP A 14 -13.84 7.66 -19.62
C TRP A 14 -13.18 6.29 -19.83
N ALA A 15 -13.08 5.82 -21.08
CA ALA A 15 -12.43 4.57 -21.40
C ALA A 15 -10.91 4.60 -21.10
N ALA A 16 -10.25 5.74 -21.29
CA ALA A 16 -8.84 5.93 -20.93
C ALA A 16 -8.64 5.89 -19.41
N SER A 17 -9.45 6.65 -18.65
CA SER A 17 -9.40 6.67 -17.18
C SER A 17 -9.68 5.28 -16.60
N ARG A 18 -10.68 4.57 -17.11
CA ARG A 18 -10.99 3.19 -16.68
C ARG A 18 -9.82 2.23 -16.92
N ARG A 19 -9.13 2.36 -18.05
CA ARG A 19 -7.94 1.54 -18.35
C ARG A 19 -6.77 1.90 -17.43
N ALA A 20 -6.55 3.18 -17.18
CA ALA A 20 -5.49 3.64 -16.27
C ALA A 20 -5.73 3.16 -14.83
N LEU A 21 -6.99 3.20 -14.37
CA LEU A 21 -7.46 2.70 -13.07
C LEU A 21 -7.76 1.20 -13.07
N SER A 22 -7.38 0.46 -14.11
CA SER A 22 -7.54 -1.00 -14.08
C SER A 22 -6.43 -1.63 -13.25
N LEU A 23 -6.78 -2.67 -12.49
CA LEU A 23 -5.84 -3.59 -11.85
C LEU A 23 -5.49 -4.76 -12.79
N GLU A 24 -5.38 -4.49 -14.10
CA GLU A 24 -4.93 -5.48 -15.09
C GLU A 24 -3.47 -5.23 -15.46
N HIS A 25 -2.63 -6.25 -15.27
CA HIS A 25 -1.22 -6.24 -15.63
C HIS A 25 -0.77 -7.60 -16.17
N SER A 26 0.07 -7.57 -17.21
CA SER A 26 0.63 -8.75 -17.87
C SER A 26 2.12 -8.52 -18.11
N PRO A 27 2.97 -9.52 -17.83
CA PRO A 27 2.64 -10.87 -17.35
C PRO A 27 2.40 -10.93 -15.83
N PRO A 28 1.48 -11.79 -15.33
CA PRO A 28 1.06 -11.80 -13.94
C PRO A 28 2.08 -12.46 -12.98
N HIS A 29 3.04 -13.24 -13.48
CA HIS A 29 4.09 -13.84 -12.65
C HIS A 29 4.98 -12.78 -11.97
N GLN A 30 5.04 -11.55 -12.49
CA GLN A 30 5.81 -10.45 -11.90
C GLN A 30 5.38 -10.13 -10.46
N PHE A 31 4.11 -10.37 -10.11
CA PHE A 31 3.64 -10.18 -8.73
C PHE A 31 4.28 -11.16 -7.74
N ALA A 32 4.72 -12.33 -8.23
CA ALA A 32 5.38 -13.35 -7.43
C ALA A 32 6.91 -13.27 -7.47
N CYS A 33 7.49 -12.26 -8.11
CA CYS A 33 8.91 -12.20 -8.40
C CYS A 33 9.60 -10.99 -7.74
N CYS A 34 10.86 -11.18 -7.37
CA CYS A 34 11.77 -10.10 -7.01
C CYS A 34 12.24 -9.39 -8.29
N GLN A 35 12.32 -8.06 -8.28
CA GLN A 35 12.87 -7.28 -9.40
C GLN A 35 14.29 -7.71 -9.75
N TRP A 36 15.05 -8.13 -8.73
CA TRP A 36 16.47 -8.44 -8.79
C TRP A 36 16.76 -9.92 -8.99
N GLN A 37 15.79 -10.75 -9.41
CA GLN A 37 16.05 -12.16 -9.75
C GLN A 37 16.11 -12.39 -11.27
N ALA A 38 16.98 -13.25 -11.77
CA ALA A 38 17.13 -13.46 -13.21
C ALA A 38 16.02 -14.34 -13.83
N GLY A 39 15.41 -15.22 -13.03
CA GLY A 39 14.39 -16.14 -13.49
C GLY A 39 12.96 -15.61 -13.39
N HIS A 40 12.06 -16.19 -14.18
CA HIS A 40 10.61 -15.92 -14.14
C HIS A 40 9.89 -16.61 -12.98
N LYS A 41 10.64 -17.33 -12.12
CA LYS A 41 10.10 -18.10 -10.99
C LYS A 41 10.51 -17.47 -9.66
N PRO A 42 9.65 -17.50 -8.63
CA PRO A 42 9.98 -16.95 -7.32
C PRO A 42 11.18 -17.67 -6.71
N SER A 43 12.25 -16.94 -6.43
CA SER A 43 13.43 -17.53 -5.77
C SER A 43 13.10 -17.93 -4.31
N LEU A 44 13.84 -18.90 -3.77
CA LEU A 44 13.70 -19.28 -2.35
C LEU A 44 14.05 -18.09 -1.44
N TYR A 45 15.10 -17.33 -1.78
CA TYR A 45 15.48 -16.11 -1.06
C TYR A 45 14.34 -15.09 -1.00
N TYR A 46 13.60 -14.91 -2.09
CA TYR A 46 12.45 -14.01 -2.12
C TYR A 46 11.29 -14.53 -1.26
N LEU A 47 11.04 -15.84 -1.25
CA LEU A 47 10.05 -16.43 -0.33
C LEU A 47 10.45 -16.22 1.14
N THR A 48 11.72 -16.40 1.50
CA THR A 48 12.24 -16.12 2.84
C THR A 48 12.04 -14.66 3.20
N TYR A 49 12.37 -13.73 2.29
CA TYR A 49 12.09 -12.30 2.47
C TYR A 49 10.61 -12.02 2.74
N ARG A 50 9.68 -12.65 2.00
CA ARG A 50 8.24 -12.50 2.22
C ARG A 50 7.80 -12.96 3.60
N TRP A 51 8.32 -14.09 4.08
CA TRP A 51 8.07 -14.56 5.44
C TRP A 51 8.61 -13.60 6.49
N LEU A 52 9.85 -13.10 6.33
CA LEU A 52 10.45 -12.16 7.28
C LEU A 52 9.64 -10.86 7.36
N VAL A 53 9.23 -10.29 6.23
CA VAL A 53 8.38 -9.09 6.20
C VAL A 53 7.05 -9.38 6.89
N PHE A 54 6.35 -10.45 6.51
CA PHE A 54 5.05 -10.83 7.09
C PHE A 54 5.12 -11.01 8.62
N LEU A 55 6.11 -11.76 9.11
CA LEU A 55 6.28 -11.99 10.55
C LEU A 55 6.63 -10.71 11.29
N THR A 56 7.47 -9.85 10.71
CA THR A 56 7.87 -8.56 11.30
C THR A 56 6.69 -7.60 11.41
N VAL A 57 5.93 -7.42 10.33
CA VAL A 57 4.78 -6.49 10.37
C VAL A 57 3.67 -7.02 11.27
N THR A 58 3.46 -8.34 11.30
CA THR A 58 2.46 -8.96 12.19
C THR A 58 2.87 -8.82 13.65
N SER A 59 4.14 -9.07 13.98
CA SER A 59 4.61 -8.94 15.37
C SER A 59 4.51 -7.49 15.87
N ILE A 60 4.82 -6.50 15.03
CA ILE A 60 4.66 -5.09 15.39
C ILE A 60 3.18 -4.71 15.54
N ALA A 61 2.29 -5.24 14.68
CA ALA A 61 0.85 -4.99 14.79
C ALA A 61 0.29 -5.55 16.11
N VAL A 62 0.66 -6.79 16.45
CA VAL A 62 0.29 -7.44 17.73
C VAL A 62 0.86 -6.67 18.91
N ALA A 63 2.14 -6.28 18.87
CA ALA A 63 2.77 -5.51 19.95
C ALA A 63 2.14 -4.11 20.10
N SER A 64 1.82 -3.43 19.01
CA SER A 64 1.11 -2.14 19.02
C SER A 64 -0.26 -2.25 19.70
N PHE A 65 -1.00 -3.34 19.42
CA PHE A 65 -2.28 -3.60 20.06
C PHE A 65 -2.15 -4.01 21.53
N ALA A 66 -1.23 -4.91 21.86
CA ALA A 66 -1.09 -5.50 23.19
C ALA A 66 -0.40 -4.57 24.19
N CYS A 67 0.52 -3.70 23.75
CA CYS A 67 1.31 -2.83 24.60
C CYS A 67 0.77 -1.39 24.67
N GLN A 68 -0.55 -1.20 24.50
CA GLN A 68 -1.19 0.11 24.64
C GLN A 68 -1.03 0.64 26.06
N ARG A 69 -0.61 1.90 26.17
CA ARG A 69 -0.39 2.59 27.45
C ARG A 69 -0.88 4.04 27.37
N LEU A 70 -1.25 4.58 28.53
CA LEU A 70 -1.51 6.00 28.68
C LEU A 70 -0.21 6.79 28.46
N PRO A 71 -0.29 8.06 28.02
CA PRO A 71 0.86 8.95 27.96
C PRO A 71 1.61 8.98 29.30
N ARG A 72 2.95 8.91 29.27
CA ARG A 72 3.78 8.90 30.48
C ARG A 72 3.53 10.07 31.42
N LEU A 73 3.21 11.24 30.86
CA LEU A 73 2.92 12.48 31.59
C LEU A 73 1.42 12.75 31.74
N TYR A 74 0.57 11.73 31.64
CA TYR A 74 -0.86 11.89 31.82
C TYR A 74 -1.19 12.28 33.27
N LYS A 75 -1.72 13.50 33.46
CA LYS A 75 -2.14 14.05 34.76
C LYS A 75 -3.67 14.08 34.96
N GLY A 76 -4.43 13.46 34.05
CA GLY A 76 -5.88 13.46 34.09
C GLY A 76 -6.45 12.45 35.12
N PRO A 77 -7.78 12.34 35.22
CA PRO A 77 -8.43 11.35 36.09
C PRO A 77 -8.02 9.93 35.72
N LYS A 78 -8.13 8.98 36.65
CA LYS A 78 -7.90 7.56 36.35
C LYS A 78 -8.88 7.12 35.25
N VAL A 79 -8.34 6.63 34.14
CA VAL A 79 -9.10 6.14 32.99
C VAL A 79 -8.72 4.68 32.77
N GLU A 80 -9.73 3.82 32.63
CA GLU A 80 -9.52 2.45 32.16
C GLU A 80 -9.33 2.45 30.64
N LEU A 81 -8.21 1.89 30.19
CA LEU A 81 -7.88 1.79 28.76
C LEU A 81 -8.82 0.80 28.07
N ASN A 82 -9.69 1.33 27.20
CA ASN A 82 -10.39 0.49 26.24
C ASN A 82 -9.48 0.18 25.05
N TYR A 83 -8.89 -1.02 25.04
CA TYR A 83 -7.95 -1.48 24.00
C TYR A 83 -8.57 -1.49 22.59
N PHE A 84 -9.90 -1.60 22.45
CA PHE A 84 -10.56 -1.57 21.14
C PHE A 84 -10.55 -0.18 20.49
N LYS A 85 -10.27 0.90 21.25
CA LYS A 85 -10.00 2.23 20.69
C LYS A 85 -8.74 2.21 19.81
N TRP A 86 -7.93 1.16 19.82
CA TRP A 86 -6.87 0.99 18.84
C TRP A 86 -7.38 1.04 17.40
N PHE A 87 -8.53 0.41 17.11
CA PHE A 87 -9.07 0.33 15.75
C PHE A 87 -9.63 1.65 15.20
N ILE A 88 -9.75 2.71 16.01
CA ILE A 88 -10.26 4.00 15.53
C ILE A 88 -9.16 4.92 15.00
N TYR A 89 -7.87 4.61 15.25
CA TYR A 89 -6.76 5.46 14.82
C TYR A 89 -6.32 5.14 13.38
N PHE A 90 -6.09 6.20 12.60
CA PHE A 90 -5.64 6.12 11.21
C PHE A 90 -4.30 5.39 11.05
N THR A 91 -3.35 5.66 11.94
CA THR A 91 -2.05 4.96 11.96
C THR A 91 -2.23 3.44 11.99
N ASN A 92 -3.20 2.97 12.78
CA ASN A 92 -3.47 1.55 12.96
C ASN A 92 -4.17 0.95 11.74
N TRP A 93 -5.06 1.69 11.07
CA TRP A 93 -5.61 1.29 9.76
C TRP A 93 -4.50 1.13 8.72
N GLY A 94 -3.56 2.08 8.65
CA GLY A 94 -2.40 1.99 7.76
C GLY A 94 -1.54 0.77 8.07
N TYR A 95 -1.27 0.49 9.34
CA TYR A 95 -0.47 -0.66 9.75
C TYR A 95 -1.16 -2.01 9.49
N LEU A 96 -2.48 -2.10 9.68
CA LEU A 96 -3.27 -3.28 9.31
C LEU A 96 -3.22 -3.53 7.80
N LEU A 97 -3.25 -2.46 6.98
CA LEU A 97 -3.12 -2.58 5.53
C LEU A 97 -1.72 -3.06 5.11
N ILE A 98 -0.65 -2.65 5.81
CA ILE A 98 0.71 -3.20 5.61
C ILE A 98 0.74 -4.70 5.94
N ALA A 99 0.11 -5.12 7.05
CA ALA A 99 0.04 -6.54 7.42
C ALA A 99 -0.74 -7.37 6.38
N LEU A 100 -1.89 -6.85 5.91
CA LEU A 100 -2.68 -7.47 4.85
C LEU A 100 -1.88 -7.55 3.53
N GLN A 101 -1.19 -6.48 3.17
CA GLN A 101 -0.32 -6.43 2.00
C GLN A 101 0.77 -7.49 2.05
N ALA A 102 1.45 -7.65 3.19
CA ALA A 102 2.49 -8.65 3.37
C ALA A 102 1.94 -10.08 3.29
N ALA A 103 0.77 -10.32 3.88
CA ALA A 103 0.08 -11.61 3.80
C ALA A 103 -0.30 -11.97 2.35
N LEU A 104 -0.86 -11.01 1.61
CA LEU A 104 -1.22 -11.18 0.21
C LEU A 104 0.03 -11.42 -0.66
N ALA A 105 1.12 -10.70 -0.41
CA ALA A 105 2.39 -10.90 -1.10
C ALA A 105 2.92 -12.33 -0.93
N LEU A 106 2.91 -12.82 0.32
CA LEU A 106 3.34 -14.16 0.67
C LEU A 106 2.44 -15.22 0.01
N ALA A 107 1.12 -15.02 0.03
CA ALA A 107 0.16 -15.91 -0.62
C ALA A 107 0.36 -15.97 -2.14
N VAL A 108 0.64 -14.84 -2.80
CA VAL A 108 0.97 -14.80 -4.23
C VAL A 108 2.22 -15.63 -4.51
N VAL A 109 3.30 -15.44 -3.75
CA VAL A 109 4.54 -16.20 -3.96
C VAL A 109 4.34 -17.71 -3.78
N HIS A 110 3.62 -18.13 -2.73
CA HIS A 110 3.28 -19.55 -2.51
C HIS A 110 2.47 -20.13 -3.66
N ARG A 111 1.42 -19.42 -4.11
CA ARG A 111 0.59 -19.86 -5.22
C ARG A 111 1.43 -20.14 -6.47
N TYR A 112 2.28 -19.18 -6.87
CA TYR A 112 3.09 -19.32 -8.08
C TYR A 112 4.22 -20.37 -7.95
N ARG A 113 4.68 -20.68 -6.74
CA ARG A 113 5.60 -21.81 -6.51
C ARG A 113 4.87 -23.16 -6.60
N ASN A 114 3.66 -23.25 -6.03
CA ASN A 114 2.88 -24.49 -5.96
C ASN A 114 2.17 -24.83 -7.28
N GLU A 115 1.82 -23.82 -8.09
CA GLU A 115 1.19 -24.00 -9.41
C GLU A 115 2.10 -24.81 -10.35
N LYS A 116 3.43 -24.73 -10.18
CA LYS A 116 4.36 -25.63 -10.88
C LYS A 116 4.49 -27.01 -10.22
N SER A 117 4.34 -27.14 -8.91
CA SER A 117 4.27 -28.47 -8.27
C SER A 117 3.08 -29.28 -8.76
N LEU A 118 1.98 -28.62 -9.14
CA LEU A 118 0.77 -29.23 -9.68
C LEU A 118 0.86 -29.43 -11.21
N ASN A 119 1.45 -28.50 -11.95
CA ASN A 119 1.65 -28.63 -13.40
C ASN A 119 2.92 -29.43 -13.80
N ILE A 120 3.62 -30.06 -12.85
CA ILE A 120 4.63 -31.11 -13.16
C ILE A 120 3.95 -32.50 -13.24
N SER A 121 2.63 -32.58 -13.04
CA SER A 121 1.91 -33.85 -13.13
C SER A 121 1.29 -34.15 -14.50
N CYS A 122 1.05 -33.17 -15.39
CA CYS A 122 0.52 -33.41 -16.73
C CYS A 122 0.97 -32.34 -17.74
N ASP A 123 1.33 -32.81 -18.94
CA ASP A 123 1.43 -32.15 -20.24
C ASP A 123 2.70 -31.35 -20.60
N ASP A 124 3.62 -32.10 -21.23
CA ASP A 124 4.22 -31.74 -22.52
C ASP A 124 3.14 -31.30 -23.55
N ASP A 125 3.56 -30.50 -24.53
CA ASP A 125 2.83 -30.14 -25.75
C ASP A 125 1.60 -29.22 -25.64
N GLU A 126 1.81 -27.91 -25.85
CA GLU A 126 1.23 -27.18 -26.99
C GLU A 126 1.61 -25.69 -26.93
N ILE A 127 2.13 -25.17 -28.04
CA ILE A 127 2.41 -23.75 -28.25
C ILE A 127 1.08 -23.01 -28.37
N GLN A 128 0.44 -22.69 -27.23
CA GLN A 128 -0.67 -21.75 -27.21
C GLN A 128 -0.15 -20.33 -27.36
N MET A 129 -0.54 -19.67 -28.47
CA MET A 129 -0.46 -18.22 -28.66
C MET A 129 -0.80 -17.50 -27.34
N PRO A 130 -0.01 -16.49 -26.89
CA PRO A 130 -0.18 -15.92 -25.55
C PRO A 130 -1.45 -15.08 -25.52
N ARG A 131 -2.60 -15.73 -25.32
CA ARG A 131 -3.86 -15.11 -24.97
C ARG A 131 -3.57 -14.29 -23.72
N ARG A 132 -3.70 -12.95 -23.80
CA ARG A 132 -3.37 -12.03 -22.70
C ARG A 132 -4.01 -12.54 -21.41
N GLN A 133 -3.22 -13.18 -20.55
CA GLN A 133 -3.73 -13.78 -19.32
C GLN A 133 -4.28 -12.67 -18.44
N LYS A 134 -5.53 -12.82 -18.01
CA LYS A 134 -6.14 -11.92 -17.03
C LYS A 134 -5.34 -11.99 -15.73
N THR A 135 -5.15 -10.87 -15.05
CA THR A 135 -4.46 -10.86 -13.76
C THR A 135 -5.29 -11.67 -12.74
N PRO A 136 -4.70 -12.63 -12.01
CA PRO A 136 -5.44 -13.36 -10.97
C PRO A 136 -5.96 -12.41 -9.88
N VAL A 137 -7.11 -12.74 -9.28
CA VAL A 137 -7.75 -11.90 -8.24
C VAL A 137 -6.80 -11.66 -7.07
N LEU A 138 -6.06 -12.68 -6.63
CA LEU A 138 -5.08 -12.56 -5.56
C LEU A 138 -3.99 -11.51 -5.88
N CYS A 139 -3.49 -11.47 -7.11
CA CYS A 139 -2.52 -10.45 -7.55
C CYS A 139 -3.15 -9.05 -7.58
N ARG A 140 -4.42 -8.93 -8.00
CA ARG A 140 -5.13 -7.63 -7.97
C ARG A 140 -5.32 -7.12 -6.54
N MET A 141 -5.73 -7.98 -5.61
CA MET A 141 -5.89 -7.66 -4.20
C MET A 141 -4.55 -7.25 -3.58
N TYR A 142 -3.50 -8.02 -3.85
CA TYR A 142 -2.13 -7.70 -3.42
C TYR A 142 -1.71 -6.32 -3.92
N TRP A 143 -1.94 -6.05 -5.20
CA TRP A 143 -1.53 -4.80 -5.82
C TRP A 143 -2.26 -3.58 -5.28
N LEU A 144 -3.58 -3.71 -5.06
CA LEU A 144 -4.39 -2.68 -4.44
C LEU A 144 -3.91 -2.41 -3.00
N ALA A 145 -3.73 -3.47 -2.20
CA ALA A 145 -3.25 -3.36 -0.83
C ALA A 145 -1.85 -2.72 -0.78
N HIS A 146 -0.93 -3.13 -1.67
CA HIS A 146 0.40 -2.53 -1.78
C HIS A 146 0.35 -1.05 -2.12
N THR A 147 -0.51 -0.65 -3.05
CA THR A 147 -0.66 0.75 -3.42
C THR A 147 -1.16 1.58 -2.25
N VAL A 148 -2.28 1.18 -1.64
CA VAL A 148 -2.89 1.93 -0.53
C VAL A 148 -1.98 1.94 0.69
N ALA A 149 -1.36 0.80 1.05
CA ALA A 149 -0.45 0.72 2.18
C ALA A 149 0.79 1.61 2.00
N THR A 150 1.33 1.71 0.78
CA THR A 150 2.47 2.59 0.48
C THR A 150 2.09 4.05 0.69
N ASP A 151 0.96 4.48 0.12
CA ASP A 151 0.50 5.86 0.20
C ASP A 151 0.20 6.26 1.65
N LEU A 152 -0.47 5.38 2.40
CA LEU A 152 -0.78 5.60 3.82
C LEU A 152 0.49 5.63 4.66
N ALA A 153 1.45 4.73 4.45
CA ALA A 153 2.71 4.71 5.21
C ALA A 153 3.45 6.04 5.10
N PHE A 154 3.63 6.54 3.88
CA PHE A 154 4.34 7.80 3.64
C PHE A 154 3.62 9.00 4.25
N VAL A 155 2.29 9.07 4.10
CA VAL A 155 1.48 10.14 4.71
C VAL A 155 1.52 10.05 6.23
N ILE A 156 1.38 8.86 6.81
CA ILE A 156 1.43 8.66 8.26
C ILE A 156 2.78 9.13 8.81
N THR A 157 3.90 8.76 8.18
CA THR A 157 5.22 9.23 8.62
C THR A 157 5.31 10.75 8.54
N LEU A 158 4.97 11.34 7.39
CA LEU A 158 5.09 12.78 7.20
C LEU A 158 4.22 13.55 8.19
N VAL A 159 2.91 13.26 8.22
CA VAL A 159 1.94 13.96 9.08
C VAL A 159 2.24 13.73 10.55
N TYR A 160 2.67 12.52 10.93
CA TYR A 160 3.01 12.24 12.32
C TYR A 160 4.16 13.12 12.80
N TRP A 161 5.30 13.09 12.11
CA TRP A 161 6.49 13.80 12.56
C TRP A 161 6.41 15.32 12.40
N THR A 162 5.55 15.83 11.51
CA THR A 162 5.43 17.27 11.25
C THR A 162 4.26 17.94 11.98
N LEU A 163 3.13 17.24 12.17
CA LEU A 163 1.88 17.86 12.64
C LEU A 163 1.28 17.21 13.90
N VAL A 164 1.53 15.93 14.17
CA VAL A 164 0.83 15.20 15.25
C VAL A 164 1.74 14.89 16.44
N HIS A 165 3.03 14.66 16.22
CA HIS A 165 3.97 14.35 17.28
C HIS A 165 4.09 15.55 18.23
N ASP A 166 3.88 15.28 19.50
CA ASP A 166 4.02 16.25 20.58
C ASP A 166 4.85 15.59 21.68
N PRO A 167 6.07 16.08 21.95
CA PRO A 167 6.98 15.47 22.92
C PRO A 167 6.43 15.45 24.35
N ARG A 168 5.36 16.20 24.65
CA ARG A 168 4.70 16.22 25.97
C ARG A 168 3.83 14.99 26.20
N ILE A 169 3.31 14.39 25.13
CA ILE A 169 2.32 13.29 25.20
C ILE A 169 2.77 12.03 24.46
N HIS A 170 3.62 12.17 23.45
CA HIS A 170 4.13 11.08 22.64
C HIS A 170 5.55 10.73 23.07
N GLU A 171 5.70 9.58 23.71
CA GLU A 171 7.03 9.04 24.02
C GLU A 171 7.63 8.40 22.76
N ILE A 172 8.83 8.84 22.38
CA ILE A 172 9.60 8.21 21.32
C ILE A 172 10.21 6.93 21.88
N ASN A 173 9.49 5.83 21.71
CA ASN A 173 9.94 4.48 22.02
C ASN A 173 9.97 3.61 20.76
N ALA A 174 10.45 2.36 20.88
CA ALA A 174 10.60 1.47 19.74
C ALA A 174 9.29 1.28 18.96
N LEU A 175 8.16 1.04 19.64
CA LEU A 175 6.86 0.87 18.96
C LEU A 175 6.41 2.14 18.26
N ASN A 176 6.60 3.31 18.89
CA ASN A 176 6.31 4.59 18.26
C ASN A 176 7.11 4.80 16.97
N LEU A 177 8.43 4.56 17.02
CA LEU A 177 9.29 4.66 15.84
C LEU A 177 8.87 3.66 14.76
N LEU A 178 8.52 2.43 15.12
CA LEU A 178 8.15 1.38 14.16
C LEU A 178 6.81 1.68 13.47
N VAL A 179 5.78 2.10 14.22
CA VAL A 179 4.44 2.33 13.64
C VAL A 179 4.33 3.67 12.90
N HIS A 180 5.21 4.64 13.17
CA HIS A 180 5.18 5.95 12.52
C HIS A 180 6.33 6.19 11.53
N GLY A 181 7.50 5.59 11.69
CA GLY A 181 8.63 5.68 10.75
C GLY A 181 8.97 4.35 10.07
N GLY A 182 8.97 3.25 10.84
CA GLY A 182 9.24 1.91 10.33
C GLY A 182 8.26 1.45 9.26
N ASN A 183 7.01 1.90 9.32
CA ASN A 183 5.98 1.66 8.30
C ASN A 183 6.46 2.05 6.88
N SER A 184 7.01 3.26 6.71
CA SER A 184 7.52 3.79 5.46
C SER A 184 8.79 3.08 5.04
N LEU A 185 9.66 2.72 5.99
CA LEU A 185 10.86 1.94 5.68
C LEU A 185 10.50 0.56 5.12
N VAL A 186 9.50 -0.12 5.69
CA VAL A 186 9.00 -1.39 5.16
C VAL A 186 8.44 -1.21 3.75
N MET A 187 7.60 -0.20 3.52
CA MET A 187 7.02 0.04 2.19
C MET A 187 8.05 0.52 1.16
N LEU A 188 9.10 1.24 1.57
CA LEU A 188 10.25 1.56 0.72
C LEU A 188 11.02 0.31 0.32
N ALA A 189 11.25 -0.62 1.25
CA ALA A 189 11.87 -1.90 0.94
C ALA A 189 11.00 -2.72 -0.04
N GLU A 190 9.69 -2.74 0.17
CA GLU A 190 8.74 -3.38 -0.75
C GLU A 190 8.81 -2.77 -2.15
N LEU A 191 8.78 -1.44 -2.26
CA LEU A 191 8.93 -0.73 -3.52
C LEU A 191 10.26 -1.04 -4.21
N ALA A 192 11.34 -1.26 -3.45
CA ALA A 192 12.67 -1.57 -3.98
C ALA A 192 12.79 -3.02 -4.46
N VAL A 193 12.12 -3.97 -3.81
CA VAL A 193 12.29 -5.42 -4.09
C VAL A 193 11.24 -5.97 -5.06
N THR A 194 10.00 -5.46 -5.05
CA THR A 194 8.90 -5.96 -5.89
C THR A 194 9.14 -5.76 -7.39
N ALA A 195 8.75 -6.74 -8.22
CA ALA A 195 8.86 -6.62 -9.68
C ALA A 195 7.61 -6.03 -10.36
N HIS A 196 6.43 -6.10 -9.73
CA HIS A 196 5.21 -5.55 -10.31
C HIS A 196 5.28 -4.00 -10.46
N PRO A 197 4.52 -3.41 -11.40
CA PRO A 197 4.57 -1.98 -11.62
C PRO A 197 3.84 -1.19 -10.53
N VAL A 198 4.14 0.10 -10.46
CA VAL A 198 3.35 1.14 -9.76
C VAL A 198 2.84 2.10 -10.83
N ARG A 199 1.54 2.38 -10.85
CA ARG A 199 0.92 3.24 -11.87
C ARG A 199 0.45 4.53 -11.23
N ALA A 200 0.87 5.68 -11.78
CA ALA A 200 0.48 7.00 -11.28
C ALA A 200 -1.05 7.18 -11.11
N ALA A 201 -1.85 6.57 -11.99
CA ALA A 201 -3.31 6.65 -11.90
C ALA A 201 -3.89 6.00 -10.63
N HIS A 202 -3.17 5.07 -10.01
CA HIS A 202 -3.60 4.39 -8.79
C HIS A 202 -3.50 5.27 -7.53
N ALA A 203 -2.99 6.50 -7.63
CA ALA A 203 -3.02 7.50 -6.56
C ALA A 203 -4.42 7.72 -5.97
N LEU A 204 -5.47 7.57 -6.80
CA LEU A 204 -6.86 7.70 -6.35
C LEU A 204 -7.27 6.62 -5.33
N TYR A 205 -6.59 5.46 -5.28
CA TYR A 205 -6.91 4.42 -4.31
C TYR A 205 -6.45 4.82 -2.90
N GLY A 206 -5.23 5.34 -2.77
CA GLY A 206 -4.75 5.91 -1.52
C GLY A 206 -5.69 7.01 -1.04
N ALA A 207 -5.90 8.03 -1.88
CA ALA A 207 -6.78 9.16 -1.54
C ALA A 207 -8.19 8.69 -1.14
N GLY A 208 -8.75 7.69 -1.83
CA GLY A 208 -10.03 7.08 -1.47
C GLY A 208 -10.03 6.43 -0.08
N ALA A 209 -8.96 5.74 0.31
CA ALA A 209 -8.82 5.18 1.66
C ALA A 209 -8.71 6.26 2.74
N GLY A 210 -7.99 7.36 2.46
CA GLY A 210 -7.93 8.53 3.35
C GLY A 210 -9.31 9.19 3.54
N LEU A 211 -10.06 9.36 2.46
CA LEU A 211 -11.44 9.88 2.51
C LEU A 211 -12.39 8.93 3.25
N ALA A 212 -12.24 7.61 3.09
CA ALA A 212 -13.01 6.62 3.82
C ALA A 212 -12.77 6.74 5.34
N TYR A 213 -11.52 6.96 5.76
CA TYR A 213 -11.22 7.22 7.17
C TYR A 213 -11.80 8.56 7.64
N GLY A 214 -11.71 9.61 6.83
CA GLY A 214 -12.34 10.91 7.13
C GLY A 214 -13.84 10.76 7.39
N LEU A 215 -14.55 10.07 6.49
CA LEU A 215 -15.98 9.76 6.65
C LEU A 215 -16.25 8.93 7.91
N PHE A 216 -15.47 7.86 8.13
CA PHE A 216 -15.56 7.06 9.35
C PHE A 216 -15.42 7.93 10.61
N SER A 217 -14.41 8.81 10.66
CA SER A 217 -14.15 9.65 11.82
C SER A 217 -15.29 10.65 12.10
N ALA A 218 -15.91 11.19 11.06
CA ALA A 218 -17.05 12.10 11.18
C ALA A 218 -18.29 11.39 11.71
N LEU A 219 -18.60 10.20 11.16
CA LEU A 219 -19.72 9.37 11.61
C LEU A 219 -19.50 8.89 13.04
N TYR A 220 -18.28 8.46 13.37
CA TYR A 220 -17.91 8.03 14.71
C TYR A 220 -18.12 9.14 15.75
N TRP A 221 -17.67 10.36 15.45
CA TRP A 221 -17.92 11.53 16.29
C TRP A 221 -19.42 11.84 16.41
N ALA A 222 -20.17 11.82 15.30
CA ALA A 222 -21.60 12.14 15.28
C ALA A 222 -22.44 11.16 16.14
N LEU A 223 -21.96 9.92 16.31
CA LEU A 223 -22.55 8.90 17.16
C LEU A 223 -22.06 8.97 18.63
N GLY A 224 -21.38 10.04 19.02
CA GLY A 224 -20.85 10.23 20.38
C GLY A 224 -19.54 9.50 20.66
N GLY A 225 -18.83 9.07 19.61
CA GLY A 225 -17.54 8.39 19.74
C GLY A 225 -16.47 9.29 20.34
N THR A 226 -15.65 8.71 21.22
CA THR A 226 -14.54 9.40 21.90
C THR A 226 -13.18 8.78 21.59
N ASP A 227 -12.10 9.49 21.87
CA ASP A 227 -10.74 8.95 21.86
C ASP A 227 -10.50 7.99 23.05
N ARG A 228 -9.23 7.64 23.29
CA ARG A 228 -8.84 6.76 24.40
C ARG A 228 -8.87 7.42 25.78
N LEU A 229 -8.97 8.75 25.84
CA LEU A 229 -9.02 9.56 27.06
C LEU A 229 -10.44 10.06 27.37
N GLY A 230 -11.42 9.74 26.53
CA GLY A 230 -12.80 10.20 26.67
C GLY A 230 -13.09 11.56 26.01
N LEU A 231 -12.15 12.10 25.24
CA LEU A 231 -12.33 13.36 24.51
C LEU A 231 -13.09 13.12 23.19
N PRO A 232 -13.88 14.09 22.70
CA PRO A 232 -14.72 13.90 21.52
C PRO A 232 -13.92 13.75 20.21
N ALA A 233 -12.69 14.29 20.13
CA ALA A 233 -11.88 14.23 18.91
C ALA A 233 -10.84 13.11 18.99
N ILE A 234 -10.79 12.23 17.98
CA ILE A 234 -9.75 11.18 17.84
C ILE A 234 -8.35 11.81 17.72
N TYR A 235 -8.27 12.86 16.91
CA TYR A 235 -7.09 13.70 16.75
C TYR A 235 -7.51 15.16 16.93
N PRO A 236 -6.74 15.98 17.66
CA PRO A 236 -7.04 17.40 17.78
C PRO A 236 -7.16 18.14 16.43
N THR A 237 -6.40 17.71 15.41
CA THR A 237 -6.46 18.27 14.04
C THR A 237 -7.68 17.83 13.24
N LEU A 238 -8.41 16.80 13.71
CA LEU A 238 -9.62 16.26 13.11
C LEU A 238 -10.81 16.42 14.08
N ASP A 239 -10.90 17.59 14.73
CA ASP A 239 -11.99 17.94 15.63
C ASP A 239 -13.24 18.34 14.85
N TRP A 240 -14.21 17.45 14.79
CA TRP A 240 -15.48 17.66 14.07
C TRP A 240 -16.43 18.64 14.75
N ASN A 241 -16.15 19.08 15.99
CA ASN A 241 -16.81 20.27 16.54
C ASN A 241 -16.40 21.55 15.81
N LYS A 242 -15.29 21.51 15.06
CA LYS A 242 -14.78 22.59 14.20
C LYS A 242 -14.72 22.11 12.75
N PRO A 243 -15.89 21.88 12.09
CA PRO A 243 -15.96 21.15 10.83
C PRO A 243 -15.13 21.78 9.71
N GLY A 244 -15.03 23.11 9.64
CA GLY A 244 -14.19 23.79 8.63
C GLY A 244 -12.72 23.39 8.72
N SER A 245 -12.16 23.30 9.93
CA SER A 245 -10.77 22.85 10.16
C SER A 245 -10.61 21.36 9.85
N ALA A 246 -11.57 20.53 10.27
CA ALA A 246 -11.54 19.09 10.02
C ALA A 246 -11.60 18.77 8.51
N PHE A 247 -12.50 19.42 7.77
CA PHE A 247 -12.57 19.28 6.31
C PHE A 247 -11.28 19.77 5.64
N GLY A 248 -10.73 20.91 6.07
CA GLY A 248 -9.45 21.40 5.58
C GLY A 248 -8.30 20.41 5.79
N PHE A 249 -8.24 19.78 6.97
CA PHE A 249 -7.24 18.76 7.27
C PHE A 249 -7.41 17.48 6.43
N VAL A 250 -8.64 16.99 6.25
CA VAL A 250 -8.91 15.83 5.37
C VAL A 250 -8.52 16.14 3.92
N ALA A 251 -8.87 17.31 3.41
CA ALA A 251 -8.52 17.75 2.06
C ALA A 251 -6.99 17.86 1.88
N LEU A 252 -6.28 18.44 2.85
CA LEU A 252 -4.82 18.50 2.86
C LEU A 252 -4.21 17.09 2.81
N CYS A 253 -4.67 16.18 3.67
CA CYS A 253 -4.18 14.80 3.69
C CYS A 253 -4.42 14.08 2.35
N ALA A 254 -5.56 14.30 1.69
CA ALA A 254 -5.83 13.73 0.37
C ALA A 254 -4.83 14.25 -0.69
N VAL A 255 -4.51 15.54 -0.68
CA VAL A 255 -3.50 16.13 -1.58
C VAL A 255 -2.10 15.58 -1.30
N VAL A 256 -1.70 15.53 -0.03
CA VAL A 256 -0.41 14.98 0.38
C VAL A 256 -0.27 13.51 -0.02
N MET A 257 -1.37 12.75 0.03
CA MET A 257 -1.39 11.35 -0.40
C MET A 257 -1.17 11.19 -1.90
N MET A 258 -1.76 12.07 -2.73
CA MET A 258 -1.48 12.10 -4.17
C MET A 258 0.00 12.38 -4.45
N PHE A 259 0.61 13.30 -3.69
CA PHE A 259 2.04 13.59 -3.80
C PHE A 259 2.91 12.39 -3.36
N ALA A 260 2.57 11.75 -2.24
CA ALA A 260 3.24 10.54 -1.76
C ALA A 260 3.21 9.42 -2.80
N HIS A 261 2.07 9.23 -3.49
CA HIS A 261 1.96 8.28 -4.58
C HIS A 261 2.82 8.66 -5.79
N GLY A 262 2.94 9.96 -6.09
CA GLY A 262 3.86 10.49 -7.08
C GLY A 262 5.31 10.10 -6.78
N VAL A 263 5.75 10.27 -5.52
CA VAL A 263 7.07 9.84 -5.05
C VAL A 263 7.24 8.33 -5.21
N ALA A 264 6.28 7.52 -4.78
CA ALA A 264 6.31 6.06 -4.95
C ALA A 264 6.43 5.64 -6.43
N THR A 265 5.73 6.32 -7.32
CA THR A 265 5.81 6.09 -8.77
C THR A 265 7.20 6.44 -9.32
N CYS A 266 7.79 7.56 -8.89
CA CYS A 266 9.15 7.94 -9.26
C CYS A 266 10.18 6.91 -8.77
N LEU A 267 10.06 6.44 -7.53
CA LEU A 267 10.94 5.40 -6.97
C LEU A 267 10.83 4.09 -7.74
N ALA A 268 9.61 3.67 -8.09
CA ALA A 268 9.38 2.48 -8.91
C ALA A 268 9.98 2.64 -10.32
N ALA A 269 9.91 3.82 -10.91
CA ALA A 269 10.54 4.11 -12.20
C ALA A 269 12.08 4.07 -12.11
N VAL A 270 12.66 4.60 -11.03
CA VAL A 270 14.10 4.51 -10.76
C VAL A 270 14.52 3.04 -10.60
N ARG A 271 13.79 2.25 -9.81
CA ARG A 271 14.02 0.80 -9.66
C ARG A 271 14.00 0.11 -11.02
N ALA A 272 12.97 0.34 -11.84
CA ALA A 272 12.83 -0.32 -13.14
C ALA A 272 13.97 0.05 -14.09
N ARG A 273 14.37 1.33 -14.12
CA ARG A 273 15.51 1.81 -14.92
C ARG A 273 16.83 1.22 -14.44
N ALA A 274 17.05 1.15 -13.14
CA ALA A 274 18.24 0.54 -12.56
C ALA A 274 18.33 -0.95 -12.92
N ALA A 275 17.22 -1.69 -12.78
CA ALA A 275 17.16 -3.10 -13.16
C ALA A 275 17.44 -3.33 -14.64
N ALA A 276 16.92 -2.47 -15.54
CA ALA A 276 17.19 -2.54 -16.97
C ALA A 276 18.65 -2.25 -17.34
N ARG A 277 19.33 -1.37 -16.60
CA ARG A 277 20.76 -1.07 -16.81
C ARG A 277 21.68 -2.19 -16.31
N LEU A 278 21.37 -2.73 -15.13
CA LEU A 278 22.14 -3.82 -14.51
C LEU A 278 21.92 -5.16 -15.21
N ARG A 279 20.87 -5.27 -16.01
CA ARG A 279 20.55 -6.43 -16.85
C ARG A 279 20.30 -5.96 -18.26
N PRO A 280 21.37 -5.71 -19.04
CA PRO A 280 21.20 -5.53 -20.47
C PRO A 280 20.38 -6.71 -20.98
N ALA A 281 19.38 -6.41 -21.82
CA ALA A 281 18.66 -7.45 -22.54
C ALA A 281 19.71 -8.43 -23.08
N ALA A 282 19.45 -9.73 -22.94
CA ALA A 282 20.18 -10.71 -23.73
C ALA A 282 19.85 -10.39 -25.20
N HIS A 283 20.58 -9.44 -25.79
CA HIS A 283 20.50 -9.13 -27.20
C HIS A 283 20.81 -10.42 -27.94
N ASP A 284 19.80 -10.93 -28.65
CA ASP A 284 19.91 -11.50 -29.98
C ASP A 284 21.20 -12.26 -30.29
N ARG A 285 21.55 -13.27 -29.48
CA ARG A 285 22.48 -14.33 -29.92
C ARG A 285 21.88 -15.25 -30.99
N LEU A 286 20.70 -14.89 -31.53
CA LEU A 286 19.99 -15.59 -32.60
C LEU A 286 19.92 -14.80 -33.91
N ALA A 287 20.56 -13.63 -34.01
CA ALA A 287 20.83 -13.04 -35.31
C ALA A 287 21.94 -13.86 -36.00
N LEU A 288 21.53 -14.91 -36.71
CA LEU A 288 22.38 -15.60 -37.69
C LEU A 288 22.94 -14.55 -38.66
N PRO A 289 24.25 -14.62 -39.01
CA PRO A 289 24.79 -13.76 -40.04
C PRO A 289 24.06 -14.06 -41.35
N ALA A 290 23.39 -13.05 -41.90
CA ALA A 290 22.98 -13.07 -43.29
C ALA A 290 24.27 -13.02 -44.13
N HIS A 291 24.56 -14.13 -44.82
CA HIS A 291 25.50 -14.18 -45.93
C HIS A 291 24.99 -13.36 -47.10
#